data_AF-A0A3C0A554-F1
#
_entry.id   AF-A0A3C0A554-F1
#
_cell.length_a   1.000
_cell.length_b   1.000
_cell.length_c   1.000
_cell.angle_alpha   90.00
_cell.angle_beta   90.00
_cell.angle_gamma   90.00
#
_symmetry.space_group_name_H-M   'P 1'
#
loop_
_entity.id
_entity.type
_entity.pdbx_description
1 polymer ?
#
loop_
_entity_poly.entity_id
_entity_poly.type
_entity_poly.pdbx_seq_one_letter_code
_entity_poly.pdbx_strand_id
1 'polypeptide(L)'
;MGIWGNAFKLPACKAVTDEEKKTLDLIAGKIKKRALADMAVLVLESTRPLHNLGSQGLVFLTPMLTMVFARSEVEKFTKLLENQNAVSYLVEKLGR
;
A
#
# COMPACT_ATOMS: atom_id res chain seq x y z
N MET A 1 20.01 -23.27 26.54
CA MET A 1 19.72 -22.32 25.44
C MET A 1 18.25 -22.44 25.08
N GLY A 2 17.46 -21.37 25.23
CA GLY A 2 16.01 -21.41 24.99
C GLY A 2 15.66 -21.37 23.50
N ILE A 3 14.77 -22.28 23.09
CA ILE A 3 14.11 -22.36 21.78
C ILE A 3 13.34 -21.07 21.37
N TRP A 4 13.27 -20.08 22.26
CA TRP A 4 12.45 -18.88 22.16
C TRP A 4 13.17 -17.66 21.58
N GLY A 5 14.47 -17.73 21.31
CA GLY A 5 15.27 -16.56 20.87
C GLY A 5 14.86 -15.93 19.53
N ASN A 6 14.06 -16.63 18.73
CA ASN A 6 13.53 -16.15 17.44
C ASN A 6 12.01 -15.90 17.44
N ALA A 7 11.29 -16.23 18.52
CA ALA A 7 9.82 -16.18 18.54
C ALA A 7 9.24 -14.76 18.42
N PHE A 8 10.03 -13.73 18.79
CA PHE A 8 9.62 -12.33 18.76
C PHE A 8 10.32 -11.49 17.67
N LYS A 9 11.04 -12.14 16.75
CA LYS A 9 11.65 -11.43 15.63
C LYS A 9 10.56 -11.08 14.62
N LEU A 10 10.07 -9.84 14.69
CA LEU A 10 9.20 -9.30 13.65
C LEU A 10 9.97 -9.30 12.32
N PRO A 11 9.36 -9.74 11.20
CA PRO A 11 10.00 -9.65 9.90
C PRO A 11 10.38 -8.20 9.61
N ALA A 12 11.60 -7.97 9.12
CA ALA A 12 12.03 -6.64 8.73
C ALA A 12 11.11 -6.10 7.63
N CYS A 13 10.58 -4.89 7.82
CA CYS A 13 9.76 -4.23 6.80
C CYS A 13 10.59 -4.01 5.54
N LYS A 14 10.10 -4.48 4.38
CA LYS A 14 10.79 -4.36 3.08
C LYS A 14 10.97 -2.88 2.71
N ALA A 15 12.19 -2.45 2.37
CA ALA A 15 12.42 -1.10 1.85
C ALA A 15 11.80 -0.93 0.45
N VAL A 16 11.27 0.25 0.14
CA VAL A 16 10.68 0.57 -1.17
C VAL A 16 11.79 0.95 -2.14
N THR A 17 11.86 0.29 -3.30
CA THR A 17 12.88 0.58 -4.33
C THR A 17 12.56 1.88 -5.08
N ASP A 18 13.54 2.45 -5.77
CA ASP A 18 13.31 3.70 -6.52
C ASP A 18 12.37 3.52 -7.73
N GLU A 19 12.33 2.33 -8.34
CA GLU A 19 11.34 2.00 -9.38
C GLU A 19 9.92 1.91 -8.81
N GLU A 20 9.77 1.30 -7.64
CA GLU A 20 8.51 1.24 -6.90
C GLU A 20 8.04 2.67 -6.53
N LYS A 21 8.94 3.54 -6.06
CA LYS A 21 8.62 4.95 -5.77
C LYS A 21 8.13 5.71 -7.00
N LYS A 22 8.81 5.57 -8.14
CA LYS A 22 8.35 6.19 -9.42
C LYS A 22 6.94 5.72 -9.79
N THR A 23 6.66 4.44 -9.58
CA THR A 23 5.33 3.88 -9.82
C THR A 23 4.29 4.48 -8.87
N LEU A 24 4.60 4.60 -7.58
CA LEU A 24 3.72 5.24 -6.58
C LEU A 24 3.47 6.72 -6.90
N ASP A 25 4.49 7.45 -7.36
CA ASP A 25 4.35 8.85 -7.77
C ASP A 25 3.38 9.02 -8.96
N LEU A 26 3.46 8.13 -9.96
CA LEU A 26 2.53 8.11 -11.09
C LEU A 26 1.08 7.84 -10.63
N ILE A 27 0.92 6.90 -9.69
CA ILE A 27 -0.39 6.56 -9.13
C ILE A 27 -0.96 7.72 -8.33
N ALA A 28 -0.16 8.33 -7.45
CA ALA A 28 -0.54 9.52 -6.70
C ALA A 28 -1.00 10.65 -7.65
N GLY A 29 -0.27 10.87 -8.75
CA GLY A 29 -0.66 11.82 -9.79
C GLY A 29 -2.01 11.49 -10.43
N LYS A 30 -2.28 10.22 -10.76
CA LYS A 30 -3.57 9.78 -11.30
C LYS A 30 -4.73 10.00 -10.31
N ILE A 31 -4.51 9.73 -9.03
CA ILE A 31 -5.51 9.91 -7.96
C ILE A 31 -5.82 11.40 -7.75
N LYS A 32 -4.79 12.24 -7.64
CA LYS A 32 -4.94 13.70 -7.49
C LYS A 32 -5.68 14.33 -8.66
N LYS A 33 -5.36 13.94 -9.90
CA LYS A 33 -6.05 14.42 -11.11
C LYS A 33 -7.56 14.14 -11.10
N ARG A 34 -8.02 13.16 -10.31
CA ARG A 34 -9.45 12.81 -10.18
C ARG A 34 -10.10 13.39 -8.93
N ALA A 35 -9.40 14.26 -8.19
CA ALA A 35 -9.84 14.78 -6.88
C ALA A 35 -10.18 13.68 -5.86
N LEU A 36 -9.48 12.53 -5.94
CA LEU A 36 -9.68 11.38 -5.05
C LEU A 36 -8.62 11.28 -3.93
N ALA A 37 -7.78 12.30 -3.76
CA ALA A 37 -6.63 12.24 -2.85
C ALA A 37 -7.06 12.03 -1.39
N ASP A 38 -7.98 12.83 -0.88
CA ASP A 38 -8.44 12.75 0.52
C ASP A 38 -9.13 11.42 0.82
N MET A 39 -9.96 10.93 -0.11
CA MET A 39 -10.61 9.63 0.00
C MET A 39 -9.59 8.49 0.00
N ALA A 40 -8.59 8.56 -0.88
CA ALA A 40 -7.52 7.58 -0.92
C ALA A 40 -6.69 7.60 0.38
N VAL A 41 -6.36 8.77 0.93
CA VAL A 41 -5.68 8.89 2.23
C VAL A 41 -6.51 8.26 3.34
N LEU A 42 -7.79 8.59 3.44
CA LEU A 42 -8.70 8.03 4.45
C LEU A 42 -8.75 6.50 4.40
N VAL A 43 -8.91 5.94 3.20
CA VAL A 43 -8.93 4.49 2.98
C VAL A 43 -7.59 3.85 3.34
N LEU A 44 -6.47 4.41 2.87
CA LEU A 44 -5.13 3.87 3.14
C LEU A 44 -4.77 3.94 4.63
N GLU A 45 -5.13 5.03 5.31
CA GLU A 45 -4.98 5.20 6.76
C GLU A 45 -5.83 4.18 7.53
N SER A 46 -7.10 3.99 7.13
CA SER A 46 -8.00 3.03 7.78
C SER A 46 -7.52 1.58 7.68
N THR A 47 -6.69 1.26 6.68
CA THR A 47 -6.11 -0.07 6.46
C THR A 47 -4.74 -0.25 7.12
N ARG A 48 -4.13 0.80 7.71
CA ARG A 48 -2.86 0.68 8.45
C ARG A 48 -2.90 -0.32 9.63
N PRO A 49 -3.97 -0.39 10.45
CA PRO A 49 -4.07 -1.40 11.51
C PRO A 49 -4.14 -2.84 10.98
N LEU A 50 -4.56 -3.01 9.72
CA LEU A 50 -4.77 -4.30 9.08
C LEU A 50 -3.50 -4.85 8.42
N HIS A 51 -2.37 -4.13 8.44
CA HIS A 51 -1.14 -4.58 7.78
C HIS A 51 -0.55 -5.86 8.44
N ASN A 52 -0.93 -6.12 9.70
CA ASN A 52 -0.62 -7.37 10.42
C ASN A 52 -1.72 -8.44 10.29
N LEU A 53 -2.87 -8.12 9.69
CA LEU A 53 -3.95 -9.05 9.38
C LEU A 53 -3.76 -9.52 7.94
N GLY A 54 -3.19 -10.72 7.81
CA GLY A 54 -2.67 -11.30 6.57
C GLY A 54 -3.46 -11.00 5.29
N SER A 55 -2.72 -10.55 4.28
CA SER A 55 -2.94 -10.75 2.83
C SER A 55 -4.26 -10.30 2.18
N GLN A 56 -5.24 -9.74 2.89
CA GLN A 56 -6.59 -9.55 2.30
C GLN A 56 -7.19 -8.14 2.42
N GLY A 57 -6.57 -7.22 3.18
CA GLY A 57 -7.09 -5.85 3.33
C GLY A 57 -7.21 -5.09 2.00
N LEU A 58 -6.28 -5.35 1.07
CA LEU A 58 -6.28 -4.70 -0.24
C LEU A 58 -7.16 -5.39 -1.30
N VAL A 59 -7.44 -6.68 -1.12
CA VAL A 59 -8.40 -7.43 -1.95
C VAL A 59 -9.79 -6.80 -1.81
N PHE A 60 -10.14 -6.35 -0.61
CA PHE A 60 -11.39 -5.63 -0.35
C PHE A 60 -11.51 -4.33 -1.17
N LEU A 61 -10.40 -3.63 -1.43
CA LEU A 61 -10.39 -2.38 -2.18
C LEU A 61 -10.22 -2.56 -3.69
N THR A 62 -9.88 -3.77 -4.13
CA THR A 62 -9.68 -4.13 -5.55
C THR A 62 -10.84 -3.73 -6.45
N PRO A 63 -12.14 -3.98 -6.14
CA PRO A 63 -13.24 -3.58 -7.02
C PRO A 63 -13.30 -2.06 -7.26
N MET A 64 -12.98 -1.26 -6.24
CA MET A 64 -12.92 0.20 -6.41
C MET A 64 -11.74 0.64 -7.27
N LEU A 65 -10.59 -0.01 -7.10
CA LEU A 65 -9.40 0.27 -7.88
C LEU A 65 -9.59 -0.11 -9.36
N THR A 66 -10.29 -1.20 -9.67
CA THR A 66 -10.56 -1.61 -11.06
C THR A 66 -11.50 -0.67 -11.82
N MET A 67 -12.26 0.19 -11.13
CA MET A 67 -13.03 1.26 -11.80
C MET A 67 -12.13 2.40 -12.29
N VAL A 68 -10.94 2.55 -11.69
CA VAL A 68 -10.04 3.69 -11.91
C VAL A 68 -8.82 3.28 -12.74
N PHE A 69 -8.34 2.05 -12.55
CA PHE A 69 -7.11 1.49 -13.12
C PHE A 69 -7.39 0.21 -13.89
N ALA A 70 -6.54 -0.12 -14.87
CA ALA A 70 -6.64 -1.40 -15.56
C ALA A 70 -6.35 -2.56 -14.61
N ARG A 71 -6.96 -3.73 -14.81
CA ARG A 71 -6.79 -4.90 -13.94
C ARG A 71 -5.33 -5.29 -13.70
N SER A 72 -4.49 -5.20 -14.74
CA SER A 72 -3.05 -5.47 -14.67
C SER A 72 -2.28 -4.43 -13.82
N GLU A 73 -2.76 -3.18 -13.78
CA GLU A 73 -2.23 -2.15 -12.88
C GLU A 73 -2.69 -2.40 -11.45
N VAL A 74 -3.93 -2.84 -11.25
CA VAL A 74 -4.48 -3.14 -9.92
C VAL A 74 -3.73 -4.29 -9.27
N GLU A 75 -3.42 -5.38 -9.97
CA GLU A 75 -2.64 -6.49 -9.39
C GLU A 75 -1.24 -6.07 -8.97
N LYS A 76 -0.55 -5.26 -9.79
CA LYS A 76 0.77 -4.71 -9.46
C LYS A 76 0.69 -3.76 -8.26
N PHE A 77 -0.33 -2.90 -8.24
CA PHE A 77 -0.57 -2.00 -7.13
C PHE A 77 -0.87 -2.76 -5.84
N THR A 78 -1.67 -3.83 -5.95
CA THR A 78 -2.04 -4.64 -4.79
C THR A 78 -0.82 -5.27 -4.13
N LYS A 79 0.05 -5.89 -4.93
CA LYS A 79 1.33 -6.44 -4.44
C LYS A 79 2.25 -5.37 -3.87
N LEU A 80 2.25 -4.17 -4.44
CA LEU A 80 3.08 -3.08 -3.94
C LEU A 80 2.61 -2.56 -2.58
N LEU A 81 1.30 -2.46 -2.37
CA LEU A 81 0.71 -2.03 -1.11
C LEU A 81 0.68 -3.11 -0.03
N GLU A 82 1.11 -4.34 -0.29
CA GLU A 82 1.48 -5.32 0.75
C GLU A 82 2.73 -4.89 1.54
N ASN A 83 3.47 -3.89 1.03
CA ASN A 83 4.58 -3.28 1.75
C ASN A 83 4.11 -2.04 2.52
N GLN A 84 4.19 -2.08 3.85
CA GLN A 84 3.79 -0.97 4.73
C GLN A 84 4.53 0.34 4.42
N ASN A 85 5.80 0.23 4.01
CA ASN A 85 6.59 1.40 3.64
C ASN A 85 6.10 2.02 2.32
N ALA A 86 5.57 1.21 1.40
CA ALA A 86 4.99 1.71 0.15
C ALA A 86 3.65 2.41 0.40
N VAL A 87 2.82 1.88 1.30
CA VAL A 87 1.58 2.55 1.74
C VAL A 87 1.90 3.89 2.40
N SER A 88 2.88 3.90 3.31
CA SER A 88 3.29 5.13 4.02
C SER A 88 3.81 6.19 3.03
N TYR A 89 4.64 5.78 2.07
CA TYR A 89 5.12 6.67 1.00
C TYR A 89 3.98 7.22 0.15
N LEU A 90 3.00 6.38 -0.22
CA LEU A 90 1.87 6.82 -1.02
C LEU A 90 0.99 7.83 -0.28
N VAL A 91 0.71 7.60 1.00
CA VAL A 91 -0.05 8.54 1.83
C VAL A 91 0.67 9.89 1.94
N GLU A 92 1.99 9.88 2.17
CA GLU A 92 2.81 11.09 2.18
C GLU A 92 2.70 11.87 0.86
N LYS A 93 2.70 11.15 -0.27
CA LYS A 93 2.56 11.76 -1.60
C LYS A 93 1.16 12.27 -1.89
N LEU A 94 0.12 11.70 -1.29
CA LEU A 94 -1.26 12.14 -1.49
C LEU A 94 -1.63 13.33 -0.60
N GLY A 95 -1.10 13.41 0.63
CA GLY A 95 -1.37 14.49 1.59
C GLY A 95 -0.55 15.78 1.39
N ARG A 96 0.35 15.80 0.41
CA ARG A 96 1.07 17.00 -0.06
C ARG A 96 0.51 17.49 -1.38
#